data_AF-A0A8E0IDM6-F1
#
_entry.id   AF-A0A8E0IDM6-F1
#
_cell.length_a   1.000
_cell.length_b   1.000
_cell.length_c   1.000
_cell.angle_alpha   90.00
_cell.angle_beta   90.00
_cell.angle_gamma   90.00
#
_symmetry.space_group_name_H-M   'P 1'
#
loop_
_entity.id
_entity.type
_entity.pdbx_description
1 polymer ?
#
loop_
_entity_poly.entity_id
_entity_poly.type
_entity_poly.pdbx_seq_one_letter_code
_entity_poly.pdbx_strand_id
1 'polypeptide(L)'
;MITRYQIQPRGNMQVTTDDQANWIRVSAPLPQELQTLATTYGLPATYLAAATDQHENARVEGLNPADQVPGLIVLRYPVETTSETGFDQYNTVPMTMILLNDRVITITHDPLEP
;
A
#
# COMPACT_ATOMS: atom_id res chain seq x y z
N MET A 1 7.27 5.86 -6.32
CA MET A 1 7.98 6.62 -5.27
C MET A 1 7.78 5.96 -3.91
N ILE A 2 8.90 5.53 -3.29
CA ILE A 2 8.92 4.95 -1.95
C ILE A 2 9.32 6.02 -0.92
N THR A 3 8.50 6.20 0.11
CA THR A 3 8.77 7.03 1.29
C THR A 3 8.72 6.18 2.56
N ARG A 4 9.54 6.51 3.55
CA ARG A 4 9.69 5.72 4.78
C ARG A 4 9.43 6.58 5.99
N TYR A 5 8.68 6.05 6.93
CA TYR A 5 8.31 6.75 8.14
C TYR A 5 8.58 5.89 9.37
N GLN A 6 9.09 6.54 10.40
CA GLN A 6 8.99 6.06 11.77
C GLN A 6 7.80 6.74 12.44
N ILE A 7 6.75 5.97 12.68
CA ILE A 7 5.58 6.38 13.46
C ILE A 7 6.00 6.45 14.92
N GLN A 8 5.79 7.61 15.54
CA GLN A 8 6.07 7.85 16.95
C GLN A 8 4.82 8.45 17.62
N PRO A 9 4.68 8.36 18.96
CA PRO A 9 3.50 8.86 19.66
C PRO A 9 3.18 10.36 19.43
N ARG A 10 4.18 11.16 19.05
CA ARG A 10 4.05 12.61 18.84
C ARG A 10 4.05 13.05 17.38
N GLY A 11 4.02 12.09 16.45
CA GLY A 11 4.03 12.36 15.02
C GLY A 11 4.89 11.37 14.25
N ASN A 12 4.82 11.46 12.92
CA ASN A 12 5.57 10.60 12.02
C ASN A 12 6.82 11.33 11.55
N MET A 13 7.97 10.65 11.56
CA MET A 13 9.23 11.19 11.06
C MET A 13 9.64 10.47 9.79
N GLN A 14 9.97 11.20 8.73
CA GLN A 14 10.53 10.60 7.54
C GLN A 14 11.97 10.13 7.81
N VAL A 15 12.27 8.89 7.42
CA VAL A 15 13.58 8.25 7.59
C VAL A 15 14.14 7.81 6.23
N THR A 16 15.42 7.46 6.17
CA THR A 16 16.09 7.13 4.91
C THR A 16 16.20 5.63 4.64
N THR A 17 16.15 4.79 5.68
CA THR A 17 16.32 3.34 5.57
C THR A 17 15.10 2.57 6.05
N ASP A 18 14.94 1.36 5.51
CA ASP A 18 13.85 0.44 5.87
C ASP A 18 13.93 0.00 7.34
N ASP A 19 15.14 -0.16 7.91
CA ASP A 19 15.32 -0.60 9.30
C ASP A 19 14.88 0.44 10.34
N GLN A 20 14.83 1.71 9.94
CA GLN A 20 14.34 2.80 10.78
C GLN A 20 12.83 3.01 10.65
N ALA A 21 12.20 2.37 9.66
CA ALA A 21 10.82 2.60 9.30
C ALA A 21 9.91 1.51 9.85
N ASN A 22 8.81 1.90 10.48
CA ASN A 22 7.68 1.01 10.78
C ASN A 22 6.49 1.27 9.83
N TRP A 23 6.62 2.23 8.91
CA TRP A 23 5.70 2.42 7.79
C TRP A 23 6.46 2.75 6.50
N ILE A 24 6.22 1.96 5.46
CA ILE A 24 6.72 2.18 4.10
C ILE A 24 5.54 2.55 3.21
N ARG A 25 5.56 3.77 2.68
CA ARG A 25 4.58 4.25 1.70
C ARG A 25 5.14 4.12 0.30
N VAL A 26 4.39 3.47 -0.58
CA VAL A 26 4.70 3.30 -1.99
C VAL A 26 3.59 3.93 -2.80
N SER A 27 3.89 5.03 -3.48
CA SER A 27 2.94 5.73 -4.35
C SER A 27 3.40 5.63 -5.79
N ALA A 28 2.52 5.30 -6.73
CA ALA A 28 2.84 5.11 -8.15
C ALA A 28 4.10 4.25 -8.34
N PRO A 29 4.07 2.97 -7.89
CA PRO A 29 5.24 2.11 -7.96
C PRO A 29 5.65 1.80 -9.39
N LEU A 30 6.96 1.72 -9.63
CA LEU A 30 7.50 1.01 -10.79
C LEU A 30 7.45 -0.52 -10.53
N PRO A 31 7.28 -1.36 -11.57
CA PRO A 31 7.28 -2.82 -11.40
C PRO A 31 8.52 -3.35 -10.67
N GLN A 32 9.69 -2.75 -10.92
CA GLN A 32 10.95 -3.13 -10.25
C GLN A 32 10.92 -2.79 -8.75
N GLU A 33 10.31 -1.67 -8.34
CA GLU A 33 10.17 -1.30 -6.93
C GLU A 33 9.34 -2.35 -6.17
N LEU A 34 8.24 -2.82 -6.76
CA LEU A 34 7.41 -3.88 -6.17
C LEU A 34 8.15 -5.21 -6.07
N GLN A 35 8.90 -5.57 -7.10
CA GLN A 35 9.69 -6.80 -7.08
C GLN A 35 10.79 -6.77 -6.01
N THR A 36 11.45 -5.63 -5.83
CA THR A 36 12.41 -5.42 -4.74
C THR A 36 11.72 -5.61 -3.39
N LEU A 37 10.58 -4.96 -3.15
CA LEU A 37 9.82 -5.13 -1.90
C LEU A 37 9.41 -6.59 -1.66
N ALA A 38 8.92 -7.28 -2.70
CA ALA A 38 8.53 -8.68 -2.61
C ALA A 38 9.69 -9.57 -2.15
N THR A 39 10.86 -9.33 -2.73
CA THR A 39 12.08 -10.10 -2.43
C THR A 39 12.59 -9.77 -1.04
N THR A 40 12.65 -8.48 -0.67
CA THR A 40 13.14 -8.01 0.63
C THR A 40 12.28 -8.51 1.79
N TYR A 41 10.96 -8.57 1.61
CA TYR A 41 10.01 -8.90 2.68
C TYR A 41 9.35 -10.28 2.55
N GLY A 42 9.75 -11.08 1.56
CA GLY A 42 9.18 -12.42 1.34
C GLY A 42 7.67 -12.38 1.02
N LEU A 43 7.23 -11.39 0.24
CA LEU A 43 5.81 -11.20 -0.04
C LEU A 43 5.32 -12.19 -1.11
N PRO A 44 4.12 -12.78 -0.94
CA PRO A 44 3.50 -13.59 -1.97
C PRO A 44 3.33 -12.82 -3.29
N ALA A 45 3.53 -13.49 -4.43
CA ALA A 45 3.31 -12.89 -5.75
C ALA A 45 1.86 -12.40 -5.95
N THR A 46 0.89 -13.03 -5.27
CA THR A 46 -0.51 -12.60 -5.26
C THR A 46 -0.70 -11.21 -4.65
N TYR A 47 0.16 -10.78 -3.73
CA TYR A 47 0.04 -9.46 -3.09
C TYR A 47 0.53 -8.36 -4.02
N LEU A 48 1.53 -8.67 -4.85
CA LEU A 48 1.99 -7.78 -5.91
C LEU A 48 0.91 -7.63 -6.97
N ALA A 49 0.27 -8.74 -7.38
CA ALA A 49 -0.85 -8.71 -8.32
C ALA A 49 -1.97 -7.80 -7.80
N ALA A 50 -2.38 -7.96 -6.53
CA ALA A 50 -3.38 -7.13 -5.88
C ALA A 50 -2.97 -5.65 -5.83
N ALA A 51 -1.69 -5.35 -5.55
CA ALA A 51 -1.18 -3.98 -5.55
C ALA A 51 -1.13 -3.33 -6.94
N THR A 52 -1.06 -4.12 -8.02
CA THR A 52 -1.02 -3.62 -9.40
C THR A 52 -2.37 -3.58 -10.10
N ASP A 53 -3.40 -4.24 -9.57
CA ASP A 53 -4.73 -4.27 -10.18
C ASP A 53 -5.59 -3.07 -9.74
N GLN A 54 -5.90 -2.18 -10.68
CA GLN A 54 -6.75 -0.99 -10.46
C GLN A 54 -8.23 -1.33 -10.17
N HIS A 55 -8.64 -2.56 -10.48
CA HIS A 55 -9.98 -3.07 -10.24
C HIS A 55 -10.03 -4.11 -9.10
N GLU A 56 -8.95 -4.25 -8.32
CA GLU A 56 -8.89 -5.22 -7.23
C GLU A 56 -10.06 -5.03 -6.23
N ASN A 57 -10.63 -6.16 -5.82
CA ASN A 57 -11.71 -6.18 -4.85
C ASN A 57 -11.19 -6.01 -3.43
N ALA A 58 -11.95 -5.29 -2.59
CA ALA A 58 -11.63 -5.17 -1.18
C ALA A 58 -11.72 -6.53 -0.48
N ARG A 59 -10.69 -6.90 0.27
CA ARG A 59 -10.60 -8.18 0.98
C ARG A 59 -9.50 -8.15 2.04
N VAL A 60 -9.48 -9.19 2.86
CA VAL A 60 -8.43 -9.43 3.85
C VAL A 60 -7.88 -10.85 3.71
N GLU A 61 -6.59 -11.03 3.93
CA GLU A 61 -5.92 -12.34 3.99
C GLU A 61 -4.84 -12.31 5.09
N GLY A 62 -4.49 -13.46 5.66
CA GLY A 62 -3.34 -13.56 6.56
C GLY A 62 -3.44 -12.76 7.85
N LEU A 63 -4.65 -12.34 8.26
CA LEU A 63 -4.85 -11.58 9.50
C LEU A 63 -4.86 -12.46 10.75
N ASN A 64 -4.97 -13.79 10.58
CA ASN A 64 -4.81 -14.71 11.69
C ASN A 64 -3.31 -15.00 11.89
N PRO A 65 -2.75 -14.78 13.09
CA PRO A 65 -1.35 -15.10 13.38
C PRO A 65 -0.93 -16.55 13.07
N ALA A 66 -1.89 -17.48 13.00
CA ALA A 66 -1.64 -18.87 12.64
C ALA A 66 -1.37 -19.09 11.14
N ASP A 67 -1.71 -18.14 10.26
CA ASP A 67 -1.64 -18.32 8.80
C ASP A 67 -0.20 -18.32 8.25
N GLN A 68 0.79 -17.93 9.07
CA GLN A 68 2.23 -17.89 8.74
C GLN A 68 2.56 -17.14 7.43
N VAL A 69 1.69 -16.23 7.01
CA VAL A 69 1.87 -15.33 5.87
C VAL A 69 1.73 -13.88 6.33
N PRO A 70 2.34 -12.90 5.63
CA PRO A 70 2.05 -11.49 5.87
C PRO A 70 0.55 -11.22 5.79
N GLY A 71 0.05 -10.30 6.63
CA GLY A 71 -1.34 -9.88 6.51
C GLY A 71 -1.53 -9.01 5.26
N LEU A 72 -2.67 -9.14 4.60
CA LEU A 72 -3.09 -8.31 3.47
C LEU A 72 -4.43 -7.67 3.81
N ILE A 73 -4.53 -6.37 3.57
CA ILE A 73 -5.80 -5.65 3.51
C ILE A 73 -5.81 -4.90 2.19
N VAL A 74 -6.78 -5.23 1.33
CA VAL A 74 -7.12 -4.39 0.19
C VAL A 74 -8.38 -3.63 0.54
N LEU A 75 -8.31 -2.31 0.48
CA LEU A 75 -9.45 -1.42 0.67
C LEU A 75 -9.60 -0.52 -0.54
N ARG A 76 -10.83 -0.09 -0.84
CA ARG A 76 -11.08 0.90 -1.88
C ARG A 76 -11.44 2.23 -1.22
N TYR A 77 -10.80 3.31 -1.64
CA TYR A 77 -11.06 4.65 -1.12
C TYR A 77 -11.61 5.55 -2.23
N PRO A 78 -12.49 6.51 -1.91
CA PRO A 78 -13.03 7.43 -2.90
C PRO A 78 -11.95 8.42 -3.36
N VAL A 79 -11.94 8.70 -4.66
CA VAL A 79 -11.13 9.75 -5.30
C VAL A 79 -12.05 10.60 -6.15
N GLU A 80 -11.92 11.90 -6.02
CA GLU A 80 -12.63 12.87 -6.85
C GLU A 80 -12.03 12.87 -8.26
N THR A 81 -12.92 12.87 -9.25
CA THR A 81 -12.61 12.81 -10.67
C THR A 81 -13.54 13.75 -11.42
N THR A 82 -13.14 14.23 -12.58
CA THR A 82 -14.01 15.06 -13.43
C THR A 82 -14.48 14.25 -14.62
N SER A 83 -15.78 14.23 -14.88
CA SER A 83 -16.34 13.58 -16.06
C SER A 83 -15.89 14.28 -17.35
N GLU A 84 -16.03 13.62 -18.50
CA GLU A 84 -15.80 14.23 -19.82
C GLU A 84 -16.69 15.47 -20.05
N THR A 85 -17.81 15.57 -19.34
CA THR A 85 -18.78 16.67 -19.40
C THR A 85 -18.53 17.76 -18.34
N GLY A 86 -17.46 17.65 -17.54
CA GLY A 86 -17.06 18.67 -16.58
C GLY A 86 -17.80 18.63 -15.23
N PHE A 87 -18.44 17.50 -14.88
CA PHE A 87 -19.08 17.32 -13.57
C PHE A 87 -18.19 16.52 -12.63
N ASP A 88 -18.22 16.88 -11.35
CA ASP A 88 -17.52 16.14 -10.30
C ASP A 88 -18.14 14.76 -10.12
N GLN A 89 -17.28 13.75 -10.04
CA GLN A 89 -17.62 12.35 -9.84
C GLN A 89 -16.67 11.74 -8.83
N TYR A 90 -17.17 10.79 -8.06
CA TYR A 90 -16.34 9.98 -7.18
C TYR A 90 -16.19 8.59 -7.77
N ASN A 91 -14.95 8.20 -8.03
CA ASN A 91 -14.59 6.80 -8.28
C ASN A 91 -13.98 6.22 -7.01
N THR A 92 -13.89 4.90 -6.92
CA THR A 92 -13.08 4.25 -5.88
C THR A 92 -11.86 3.63 -6.51
N VAL A 93 -10.71 3.73 -5.85
CA VAL A 93 -9.46 3.08 -6.28
C VAL A 93 -8.90 2.22 -5.15
N PRO A 94 -8.20 1.12 -5.45
CA PRO A 94 -7.67 0.23 -4.43
C PRO A 94 -6.40 0.81 -3.77
N MET A 95 -6.28 0.54 -2.47
CA MET A 95 -5.06 0.65 -1.69
C MET A 95 -4.75 -0.73 -1.11
N THR A 96 -3.53 -1.19 -1.34
CA THR A 96 -3.02 -2.43 -0.78
C THR A 96 -2.21 -2.12 0.46
N MET A 97 -2.57 -2.73 1.58
CA MET A 97 -1.84 -2.67 2.84
C MET A 97 -1.31 -4.06 3.19
N ILE A 98 0.00 -4.14 3.42
CA ILE A 98 0.67 -5.37 3.82
C ILE A 98 1.16 -5.20 5.25
N LEU A 99 0.76 -6.12 6.11
CA LEU A 99 1.07 -6.14 7.53
C LEU A 99 2.17 -7.17 7.78
N LEU A 100 3.31 -6.68 8.25
CA LEU A 100 4.42 -7.48 8.74
C LEU A 100 4.48 -7.36 10.27
N ASN A 101 5.34 -8.15 10.90
CA ASN A 101 5.44 -8.19 12.37
C ASN A 101 5.79 -6.82 13.00
N ASP A 102 6.58 -6.00 12.32
CA ASP A 102 7.15 -4.75 12.85
C ASP A 102 6.80 -3.50 12.01
N ARG A 103 6.16 -3.68 10.85
CA ARG A 103 5.90 -2.58 9.92
C ARG A 103 4.66 -2.80 9.06
N VAL A 104 4.14 -1.71 8.53
CA VAL A 104 3.10 -1.69 7.50
C VAL A 104 3.68 -1.16 6.18
N ILE A 105 3.29 -1.78 5.07
CA ILE A 105 3.57 -1.29 3.72
C ILE A 105 2.26 -0.88 3.09
N THR A 106 2.12 0.37 2.63
CA THR A 106 0.94 0.84 1.90
C THR A 106 1.32 1.12 0.45
N ILE A 107 0.56 0.58 -0.49
CA ILE A 107 0.80 0.73 -1.92
C ILE A 107 -0.44 1.34 -2.56
N THR A 108 -0.27 2.46 -3.26
CA THR A 108 -1.31 3.09 -4.08
C THR A 108 -0.78 3.36 -5.48
N HIS A 109 -1.67 3.24 -6.48
CA HIS A 109 -1.37 3.64 -7.86
C HIS A 109 -1.22 5.15 -7.97
N ASP A 110 -2.19 5.88 -7.44
CA ASP A 110 -2.16 7.33 -7.45
C ASP A 110 -1.67 7.89 -6.12
N PRO A 111 -0.94 9.02 -6.11
CA PRO A 111 -0.63 9.72 -4.87
C PRO A 111 -1.93 10.09 -4.15
N LEU A 112 -2.08 9.67 -2.90
CA LEU A 112 -3.04 10.30 -2.01
C LEU A 112 -2.66 11.77 -1.87
N GLU A 113 -3.52 12.67 -2.34
CA GLU A 113 -3.41 14.09 -2.06
C GLU A 113 -3.73 14.36 -0.58
N PRO A 114 -3.02 15.30 0.07
CA PRO A 114 -3.20 15.64 1.48
C PRO A 114 -4.47 16.47 1.76
#